data_AF-A0A353JYV1-F1
#
_entry.id   AF-A0A353JYV1-F1
#
_cell.length_a   1.000
_cell.length_b   1.000
_cell.length_c   1.000
_cell.angle_alpha   90.00
_cell.angle_beta   90.00
_cell.angle_gamma   90.00
#
_symmetry.space_group_name_H-M   'P 1'
#
loop_
_entity.id
_entity.type
_entity.pdbx_description
1 polymer ?
#
loop_
_entity_poly.entity_id
_entity_poly.type
_entity_poly.pdbx_seq_one_letter_code
_entity_poly.pdbx_strand_id
1 'polypeptide(L)'
;MFKTLKGKITAVYFCLVLMTAVIGFTAAINQYKLSKSIDGLMVNNYKSINASNNMLTALEKENSAILDYIHGNKSGGIDSFYSNNDIFYKWFNTEDNNITEACEAQLNENVKKYYI
;
A
#
# COMPACT_ATOMS: atom_id res chain seq x y z
N MET A 1 6.92 57.76 -3.38
CA MET A 1 5.64 57.01 -3.44
C MET A 1 4.93 56.82 -2.09
N PHE A 2 5.61 56.77 -0.94
CA PHE A 2 4.97 56.51 0.37
C PHE A 2 4.42 57.74 1.13
N LYS A 3 4.55 58.95 0.58
CA LYS A 3 4.13 60.18 1.27
C LYS A 3 2.66 60.55 1.06
N THR A 4 1.97 59.93 0.09
CA THR A 4 0.56 60.23 -0.22
C THR A 4 -0.37 59.16 0.35
N LEU A 5 -1.59 59.56 0.73
CA LEU A 5 -2.63 58.66 1.27
C LEU A 5 -2.90 57.47 0.33
N LYS A 6 -2.92 57.73 -0.99
CA LYS A 6 -3.06 56.71 -2.05
C LYS A 6 -1.95 55.66 -1.98
N GLY A 7 -0.68 56.06 -1.78
CA GLY A 7 0.45 55.13 -1.68
C GLY A 7 0.38 54.23 -0.45
N LYS A 8 -0.10 54.73 0.70
CA LYS A 8 -0.32 53.92 1.91
C LYS A 8 -1.41 52.87 1.69
N ILE A 9 -2.51 53.26 1.05
CA ILE A 9 -3.62 52.34 0.74
C ILE A 9 -3.16 51.25 -0.24
N THR A 10 -2.45 51.61 -1.31
CA THR A 10 -1.91 50.63 -2.27
C THR A 10 -0.94 49.64 -1.60
N ALA A 11 -0.12 50.09 -0.64
CA ALA A 11 0.78 49.21 0.08
C ALA A 11 0.05 48.17 0.94
N VAL A 12 -1.06 48.56 1.59
CA VAL A 12 -1.90 47.62 2.37
C VAL A 12 -2.53 46.57 1.46
N TYR A 13 -3.11 46.99 0.32
CA TYR A 13 -3.68 46.04 -0.65
C TYR A 13 -2.63 45.10 -1.22
N PHE A 14 -1.43 45.61 -1.53
CA PHE A 14 -0.34 44.77 -2.00
C PHE A 14 0.10 43.75 -0.94
N CYS A 15 0.16 44.16 0.33
CA CYS A 15 0.46 43.26 1.44
C CYS A 15 -0.60 42.16 1.60
N LEU A 16 -1.89 42.50 1.45
CA LEU A 16 -2.98 41.52 1.47
C LEU A 16 -2.85 40.51 0.32
N VAL A 17 -2.51 40.95 -0.89
CA VAL A 17 -2.28 40.07 -2.04
C VAL A 17 -1.08 39.14 -1.78
N LEU A 18 0.00 39.64 -1.17
CA LEU A 18 1.13 38.79 -0.80
C LEU A 18 0.74 37.75 0.25
N MET A 19 -0.04 38.14 1.28
CA MET A 19 -0.51 37.20 2.29
C MET A 19 -1.40 36.10 1.68
N THR A 20 -2.34 36.45 0.79
CA THR A 20 -3.18 35.46 0.12
C THR A 20 -2.36 34.54 -0.78
N ALA A 21 -1.34 35.06 -1.46
CA ALA A 21 -0.41 34.25 -2.26
C ALA A 21 0.37 33.25 -1.40
N VAL A 22 0.90 33.67 -0.25
CA VAL A 22 1.63 32.79 0.69
C VAL A 22 0.72 31.71 1.25
N ILE A 23 -0.50 32.05 1.65
CA ILE A 23 -1.50 31.09 2.14
C ILE A 23 -1.85 30.09 1.05
N GLY A 24 -2.16 30.57 -0.17
CA GLY A 24 -2.49 29.72 -1.30
C GLY A 24 -1.35 28.76 -1.66
N PHE A 25 -0.11 29.24 -1.66
CA PHE A 25 1.06 28.41 -1.93
C PHE A 25 1.29 27.35 -0.85
N THR A 26 1.15 27.73 0.43
CA THR A 26 1.28 26.80 1.56
C THR A 26 0.18 25.74 1.53
N ALA A 27 -1.06 26.14 1.24
CA ALA A 27 -2.17 25.23 1.08
C ALA A 27 -1.94 24.22 -0.06
N ALA A 28 -1.45 24.70 -1.22
CA ALA A 28 -1.14 23.83 -2.35
C ALA A 28 -0.04 22.79 -2.01
N ILE A 29 1.03 23.22 -1.32
CA ILE A 29 2.11 22.31 -0.89
C ILE A 29 1.58 21.27 0.11
N ASN A 30 0.79 21.69 1.09
CA ASN A 30 0.24 20.77 2.09
C ASN A 30 -0.72 19.77 1.45
N GLN A 31 -1.58 20.22 0.54
CA GLN A 31 -2.48 19.34 -0.20
C GLN A 31 -1.70 18.31 -1.03
N TYR A 32 -0.63 18.72 -1.71
CA TYR A 32 0.22 17.81 -2.47
C TYR A 32 0.89 16.76 -1.58
N LYS A 33 1.46 17.16 -0.43
CA LYS A 33 2.07 16.23 0.53
C LYS A 33 1.05 15.25 1.11
N LEU A 34 -0.14 15.73 1.42
CA LEU A 34 -1.22 14.90 1.94
C LEU A 34 -1.66 13.87 0.89
N SER A 35 -1.91 14.30 -0.35
CA SER A 35 -2.27 13.41 -1.45
C SER A 35 -1.24 12.31 -1.63
N LYS A 36 0.06 12.66 -1.70
CA LYS A 36 1.13 11.68 -1.86
C LYS A 36 1.22 10.69 -0.70
N SER A 37 0.93 11.13 0.52
CA SER A 37 0.93 10.26 1.70
C SER A 37 -0.24 9.28 1.68
N ILE A 38 -1.43 9.75 1.25
CA ILE A 38 -2.61 8.89 1.05
C ILE A 38 -2.36 7.88 -0.05
N ASP A 39 -1.80 8.30 -1.18
CA ASP A 39 -1.49 7.40 -2.30
C ASP A 39 -0.49 6.32 -1.87
N GLY A 40 0.56 6.69 -1.13
CA GLY A 40 1.53 5.74 -0.60
C GLY A 40 0.92 4.73 0.38
N LEU A 41 0.10 5.20 1.31
CA LEU A 41 -0.59 4.34 2.28
C LEU A 41 -1.57 3.38 1.57
N MET A 42 -2.33 3.89 0.61
CA MET A 42 -3.27 3.06 -0.16
C MET A 42 -2.54 2.00 -1.00
N VAL A 43 -1.40 2.35 -1.61
CA VAL A 43 -0.57 1.41 -2.38
C VAL A 43 -0.03 0.29 -1.48
N ASN A 44 0.47 0.64 -0.29
CA ASN A 44 0.99 -0.35 0.64
C ASN A 44 -0.11 -1.29 1.14
N ASN A 45 -1.26 -0.76 1.55
CA ASN A 45 -2.37 -1.58 2.05
C ASN A 45 -2.96 -2.45 0.94
N TYR A 46 -3.05 -1.93 -0.28
CA TYR A 46 -3.48 -2.73 -1.43
C TYR A 46 -2.50 -3.85 -1.75
N LYS A 47 -1.18 -3.60 -1.60
CA LYS A 47 -0.16 -4.63 -1.75
C LYS A 47 -0.31 -5.72 -0.70
N SER A 48 -0.60 -5.38 0.56
CA SER A 48 -0.84 -6.38 1.61
C SER A 48 -2.09 -7.22 1.37
N ILE A 49 -3.19 -6.58 0.97
CA ILE A 49 -4.44 -7.26 0.58
C ILE A 49 -4.19 -8.19 -0.61
N ASN A 50 -3.47 -7.72 -1.63
CA ASN A 50 -3.17 -8.51 -2.81
C ASN A 50 -2.27 -9.71 -2.48
N ALA A 51 -1.24 -9.54 -1.64
CA ALA A 51 -0.39 -10.63 -1.17
C ALA A 51 -1.23 -11.69 -0.42
N SER A 52 -2.07 -11.25 0.52
CA SER A 52 -2.97 -12.13 1.29
C SER A 52 -3.94 -12.92 0.40
N ASN A 53 -4.58 -12.28 -0.59
CA ASN A 53 -5.47 -12.96 -1.53
C ASN A 53 -4.74 -14.00 -2.38
N ASN A 54 -3.54 -13.68 -2.87
CA ASN A 54 -2.77 -14.64 -3.67
C ASN A 54 -2.26 -15.82 -2.82
N MET A 55 -1.88 -15.58 -1.55
CA MET A 55 -1.56 -16.66 -0.61
C MET A 55 -2.77 -17.59 -0.40
N LEU A 56 -3.95 -17.03 -0.16
CA LEU A 56 -5.18 -17.81 -0.01
C LEU A 56 -5.49 -18.65 -1.26
N THR A 57 -5.43 -18.04 -2.44
CA THR A 57 -5.64 -18.77 -3.71
C THR A 57 -4.59 -19.86 -3.93
N ALA A 58 -3.34 -19.65 -3.54
CA ALA A 58 -2.31 -20.67 -3.62
C ALA A 58 -2.65 -21.88 -2.72
N LEU A 59 -3.08 -21.63 -1.48
CA LEU A 59 -3.53 -22.69 -0.55
C LEU A 59 -4.72 -23.48 -1.09
N GLU A 60 -5.71 -22.81 -1.69
CA GLU A 60 -6.87 -23.48 -2.30
C GLU A 60 -6.45 -24.41 -3.45
N LYS A 61 -5.45 -24.00 -4.23
CA LYS A 61 -4.88 -24.78 -5.33
C LYS A 61 -4.01 -25.93 -4.85
N GLU A 62 -3.23 -25.75 -3.80
CA GLU A 62 -2.52 -26.84 -3.13
C GLU A 62 -3.47 -27.91 -2.61
N ASN A 63 -4.58 -27.49 -1.97
CA ASN A 63 -5.60 -28.42 -1.52
C ASN A 63 -6.23 -29.18 -2.71
N SER A 64 -6.49 -28.51 -3.82
CA SER A 64 -6.96 -29.17 -5.06
C SER A 64 -5.91 -30.14 -5.61
N ALA A 65 -4.63 -29.80 -5.56
CA ALA A 65 -3.53 -30.66 -6.01
C ALA A 65 -3.39 -31.93 -5.14
N ILE A 66 -3.65 -31.82 -3.84
CA ILE A 66 -3.74 -32.97 -2.92
C ILE A 66 -4.89 -33.90 -3.34
N LEU A 67 -6.06 -33.36 -3.69
CA LEU A 67 -7.18 -34.17 -4.18
C LEU A 67 -6.82 -34.87 -5.49
N ASP A 68 -6.16 -34.20 -6.41
CA ASP A 68 -5.70 -34.80 -7.67
C ASP A 68 -4.72 -35.96 -7.44
N TYR A 69 -3.81 -35.78 -6.48
CA TYR A 69 -2.88 -36.84 -6.07
C TYR A 69 -3.62 -38.07 -5.54
N ILE A 70 -4.60 -37.85 -4.65
CA ILE A 70 -5.41 -38.93 -4.03
C ILE A 70 -6.23 -39.67 -5.10
N HIS A 71 -6.75 -38.97 -6.10
CA HIS A 71 -7.53 -39.55 -7.20
C HIS A 71 -6.69 -40.22 -8.30
N GLY A 72 -5.36 -40.32 -8.12
CA GLY A 72 -4.49 -41.11 -8.97
C GLY A 72 -3.66 -40.32 -9.98
N ASN A 73 -3.87 -39.01 -10.11
CA ASN A 73 -2.98 -38.13 -10.88
C ASN A 73 -1.77 -37.73 -10.03
N LYS A 74 -0.91 -38.70 -9.72
CA LYS A 74 0.17 -38.51 -8.74
C LYS A 74 1.20 -37.47 -9.18
N SER A 75 1.70 -37.54 -10.42
CA SER A 75 2.69 -36.59 -10.92
C SER A 75 2.08 -35.18 -11.01
N GLY A 76 0.92 -35.04 -11.64
CA GLY A 76 0.28 -33.74 -11.79
C GLY A 76 -0.11 -33.10 -10.46
N GLY A 77 -0.60 -33.89 -9.50
CA GLY A 77 -0.88 -33.42 -8.14
C GLY A 77 0.38 -32.96 -7.40
N ILE A 78 1.49 -33.72 -7.49
CA ILE A 78 2.77 -33.31 -6.89
C ILE A 78 3.30 -32.03 -7.54
N ASP A 79 3.36 -31.98 -8.86
CA ASP A 79 3.91 -30.84 -9.61
C ASP A 79 3.08 -29.57 -9.35
N SER A 80 1.75 -29.71 -9.34
CA SER A 80 0.82 -28.61 -9.04
C SER A 80 0.95 -28.15 -7.59
N PHE A 81 1.10 -29.06 -6.62
CA PHE A 81 1.28 -28.69 -5.22
C PHE A 81 2.53 -27.82 -5.04
N TYR A 82 3.70 -28.28 -5.51
CA TYR A 82 4.94 -27.52 -5.35
C TYR A 82 4.93 -26.21 -6.13
N SER A 83 4.34 -26.18 -7.33
CA SER A 83 4.21 -24.93 -8.09
C SER A 83 3.36 -23.88 -7.37
N ASN A 84 2.27 -24.29 -6.69
CA ASN A 84 1.46 -23.36 -5.92
C ASN A 84 2.10 -22.98 -4.59
N ASN A 85 2.89 -23.89 -4.00
CA ASN A 85 3.68 -23.62 -2.81
C ASN A 85 4.73 -22.53 -3.06
N ASP A 86 5.44 -22.56 -4.20
CA ASP A 86 6.35 -21.49 -4.60
C ASP A 86 5.62 -20.14 -4.76
N ILE A 87 4.39 -20.15 -5.29
CA ILE A 87 3.55 -18.95 -5.40
C ILE A 87 3.17 -18.43 -4.01
N PHE A 88 2.79 -19.30 -3.08
CA PHE A 88 2.52 -18.93 -1.70
C PHE A 88 3.75 -18.23 -1.09
N TYR A 89 4.92 -18.86 -1.14
CA TYR A 89 6.16 -18.32 -0.56
C TYR A 89 6.56 -16.97 -1.18
N LYS A 90 6.38 -16.79 -2.49
CA LYS A 90 6.59 -15.51 -3.16
C LYS A 90 5.73 -14.40 -2.55
N TRP A 91 4.44 -14.67 -2.33
CA TRP A 91 3.51 -13.67 -1.81
C TRP A 91 3.67 -13.46 -0.31
N PHE A 92 3.97 -14.51 0.46
CA PHE A 92 4.35 -14.39 1.86
C PHE A 92 5.57 -13.47 2.03
N ASN A 93 6.64 -13.68 1.26
CA ASN A 93 7.80 -12.80 1.30
C ASN A 93 7.45 -11.37 0.86
N THR A 94 6.46 -11.19 -0.02
CA THR A 94 6.01 -9.86 -0.42
C THR A 94 5.33 -9.13 0.75
N GLU A 95 4.52 -9.84 1.54
CA GLU A 95 3.86 -9.32 2.74
C GLU A 95 4.86 -9.07 3.89
N ASP A 96 5.76 -10.02 4.15
CA ASP A 96 6.77 -9.91 5.21
C ASP A 96 7.69 -8.68 5.02
N ASN A 97 7.88 -8.26 3.77
CA ASN A 97 8.62 -7.06 3.40
C ASN A 97 7.74 -5.80 3.22
N ASN A 98 6.44 -5.87 3.53
CA ASN A 98 5.46 -4.80 3.34
C ASN A 98 4.59 -4.53 4.58
N ILE A 99 5.10 -4.85 5.77
CA ILE A 99 4.42 -4.59 7.03
C ILE A 99 4.35 -3.07 7.25
N THR A 100 3.17 -2.50 7.14
CA THR A 100 2.94 -1.05 7.17
C THR A 100 1.82 -0.63 8.11
N GLU A 101 0.86 -1.52 8.39
CA GLU A 101 -0.27 -1.27 9.29
C GLU A 101 -0.11 -1.98 10.64
N ALA A 102 -0.83 -1.47 11.64
CA ALA A 102 -0.88 -2.12 12.94
C ALA A 102 -1.45 -3.55 12.82
N CYS A 103 -0.95 -4.47 13.63
CA CYS A 103 -1.32 -5.89 13.66
C CYS A 103 -0.88 -6.75 12.46
N GLU A 104 -0.46 -6.18 11.32
CA GLU A 104 0.04 -6.96 10.17
C GLU A 104 1.20 -7.88 10.58
N ALA A 105 2.14 -7.38 11.39
CA ALA A 105 3.25 -8.18 11.90
C ALA A 105 2.80 -9.43 12.66
N GLN A 106 1.83 -9.28 13.56
CA GLN A 106 1.32 -10.39 14.36
C GLN A 106 0.58 -11.41 13.48
N LEU A 107 -0.18 -10.94 12.49
CA LEU A 107 -0.86 -11.81 11.54
C LEU A 107 0.14 -12.56 10.66
N ASN A 108 1.17 -11.89 10.16
CA ASN A 108 2.21 -12.50 9.35
C ASN A 108 3.03 -13.52 10.15
N GLU A 109 3.33 -13.24 11.43
CA GLU A 109 3.95 -14.22 12.34
C GLU A 109 3.07 -15.45 12.55
N ASN A 110 1.75 -15.28 12.65
CA ASN A 110 0.83 -16.42 12.75
C ASN A 110 0.88 -17.28 11.47
N VAL A 111 0.84 -16.66 10.29
CA VAL A 111 0.96 -17.39 9.01
C VAL A 111 2.27 -18.16 8.98
N LYS A 112 3.38 -17.49 9.32
CA LYS A 112 4.69 -18.13 9.41
C LYS A 112 4.67 -19.33 10.36
N LYS A 113 4.11 -19.18 11.56
CA LYS A 113 4.05 -20.26 12.55
C LYS A 113 3.21 -21.47 12.11
N TYR A 114 2.10 -21.24 11.41
CA TYR A 114 1.15 -22.31 11.10
C TYR A 114 1.41 -23.01 9.77
N TYR A 115 2.18 -22.40 8.88
CA TYR A 115 2.32 -22.90 7.51
C TYR A 115 3.77 -23.00 7.00
N ILE A 116 4.69 -22.17 7.50
CA ILE A 116 6.12 -22.20 7.14
C ILE A 116 6.92 -23.00 8.16
#